data_AF-A0A4V2AN48-F1
#
_entry.id   AF-A0A4V2AN48-F1
#
_cell.length_a   1.000
_cell.length_b   1.000
_cell.length_c   1.000
_cell.angle_alpha   90.00
_cell.angle_beta   90.00
_cell.angle_gamma   90.00
#
_symmetry.space_group_name_H-M   'P 1'
#
loop_
_entity.id
_entity.type
_entity.pdbx_description
1 polymer ?
#
loop_
_entity_poly.entity_id
_entity_poly.type
_entity_poly.pdbx_seq_one_letter_code
_entity_poly.pdbx_strand_id
1 'polypeptide(L)'
;GTGQLDRATDRPENLRIVNGLSGADGGALAVTTTKEFYVDKDYTSGRINTQGKVAFGPGYKAEARVWARDVRYKGQGFAFWLMPNEIPPGQNHIMWPQGGEVDIMEYVGSIPNHNLGTVHYAWFWENNEYQDWNHGHLGGYYSFKDRQGPDDPEWISIDLGSNQTFNKVVVNWESAFGKSYKIQVSNDNENWQDIYTTTTGSGGLVNIDTNASGRYVRLYGTERGTDFGYSVFELEIRNAAGVNLAANRSVTASSFQGADVAATMAIDGQTRTRWSSNGRNPGYGNYPPALNDQNTGSYSWHTYGVNWYNNRIEFYVDGNVYHIHYLSDGDGFSPADGGDAGSTKLVNGKRTYVSEFSNHFPEWHPFEHQMYVILSAGVGGQSG
;
A
#
# COMPACT_ATOMS: atom_id res chain seq x y z
N GLY A 1 22.00 -12.48 10.08
CA GLY A 1 22.79 -11.30 9.66
C GLY A 1 22.49 -11.03 8.20
N THR A 2 22.10 -9.80 7.86
CA THR A 2 21.43 -9.38 6.61
C THR A 2 22.23 -9.51 5.31
N GLY A 3 23.39 -10.19 5.31
CA GLY A 3 24.22 -10.36 4.11
C GLY A 3 24.73 -9.04 3.52
N GLN A 4 24.78 -7.96 4.32
CA GLN A 4 25.24 -6.64 3.88
C GLN A 4 26.65 -6.69 3.29
N LEU A 5 26.79 -6.04 2.12
CA LEU A 5 28.03 -5.89 1.37
C LEU A 5 28.79 -4.62 1.74
N ASP A 6 28.21 -3.78 2.60
CA ASP A 6 28.78 -2.53 3.06
C ASP A 6 29.32 -2.60 4.48
N ARG A 7 30.24 -1.67 4.78
CA ARG A 7 30.71 -1.35 6.12
C ARG A 7 30.13 0.00 6.56
N ALA A 8 29.28 0.01 7.58
CA ALA A 8 28.82 1.25 8.17
C ALA A 8 29.98 1.99 8.87
N THR A 9 30.13 3.28 8.59
CA THR A 9 31.13 4.16 9.19
C THR A 9 30.54 5.51 9.61
N ASP A 10 31.27 6.24 10.45
CA ASP A 10 30.97 7.61 10.86
C ASP A 10 31.74 8.67 10.04
N ARG A 11 32.40 8.25 8.95
CA ARG A 11 33.20 9.13 8.11
C ARG A 11 32.32 10.20 7.44
N PRO A 12 32.84 11.42 7.20
CA PRO A 12 32.11 12.49 6.52
C PRO A 12 31.58 12.11 5.11
N GLU A 13 32.23 11.14 4.45
CA GLU A 13 31.76 10.60 3.17
C GLU A 13 30.42 9.86 3.31
N ASN A 14 30.18 9.23 4.46
CA ASN A 14 29.01 8.43 4.75
C ASN A 14 27.96 9.15 5.61
N LEU A 15 28.38 10.03 6.53
CA LEU A 15 27.49 10.81 7.40
C LEU A 15 27.91 12.29 7.44
N ARG A 16 27.07 13.18 6.94
CA ARG A 16 27.33 14.64 7.00
C ARG A 16 26.06 15.47 6.91
N ILE A 17 26.11 16.70 7.43
CA ILE A 17 25.10 17.72 7.12
C ILE A 17 25.43 18.34 5.77
N VAL A 18 24.45 18.37 4.86
CA VAL A 18 24.56 19.00 3.55
C VAL A 18 23.63 20.20 3.51
N ASN A 19 24.19 21.39 3.29
CA ASN A 19 23.45 22.64 3.25
C ASN A 19 22.98 22.99 1.82
N GLY A 20 21.98 23.86 1.72
CA GLY A 20 21.51 24.39 0.44
C GLY A 20 20.81 23.37 -0.46
N LEU A 21 20.36 22.25 0.10
CA LEU A 21 19.57 21.26 -0.64
C LEU A 21 18.17 21.80 -0.90
N SER A 22 17.76 21.75 -2.17
CA SER A 22 16.41 22.14 -2.57
C SER A 22 15.36 21.33 -1.81
N GLY A 23 14.38 22.04 -1.25
CA GLY A 23 13.30 21.44 -0.46
C GLY A 23 13.66 21.03 0.96
N ALA A 24 14.89 21.27 1.46
CA ALA A 24 15.35 20.84 2.78
C ALA A 24 15.56 22.00 3.78
N ASP A 25 14.85 23.12 3.65
CA ASP A 25 14.84 24.24 4.62
C ASP A 25 16.23 24.67 5.16
N GLY A 26 17.24 24.70 4.29
CA GLY A 26 18.61 25.10 4.63
C GLY A 26 19.63 23.95 4.70
N GLY A 27 19.19 22.70 4.87
CA GLY A 27 20.06 21.52 4.79
C GLY A 27 19.43 20.21 5.28
N ALA A 28 20.14 19.10 5.09
CA ALA A 28 19.71 17.78 5.55
C ALA A 28 20.90 16.93 6.02
N LEU A 29 20.63 15.96 6.90
CA LEU A 29 21.55 14.88 7.16
C LEU A 29 21.61 13.94 5.95
N ALA A 30 22.76 13.85 5.31
CA ALA A 30 23.04 12.85 4.29
C ALA A 30 23.60 11.59 4.95
N VAL A 31 22.92 10.47 4.72
CA VAL A 31 23.37 9.12 5.05
C VAL A 31 23.65 8.43 3.72
N THR A 32 24.93 8.17 3.45
CA THR A 32 25.42 7.87 2.09
C THR A 32 26.13 6.54 2.03
N THR A 33 25.76 5.75 1.03
CA THR A 33 26.50 4.57 0.60
C THR A 33 27.50 4.96 -0.48
N THR A 34 28.74 4.51 -0.34
CA THR A 34 29.82 4.75 -1.30
C THR A 34 30.38 3.42 -1.79
N LYS A 35 30.59 3.28 -3.09
CA LYS A 35 31.32 2.15 -3.66
C LYS A 35 32.83 2.40 -3.50
N GLU A 36 33.42 1.74 -2.52
CA GLU A 36 34.85 1.79 -2.22
C GLU A 36 35.25 0.50 -1.49
N PHE A 37 36.45 -0.02 -1.76
CA PHE A 37 36.98 -1.09 -0.92
C PHE A 37 37.44 -0.51 0.42
N TYR A 38 36.85 -0.96 1.52
CA TYR A 38 37.17 -0.52 2.87
C TYR A 38 37.19 -1.69 3.84
N VAL A 39 38.37 -1.96 4.43
CA VAL A 39 38.68 -3.09 5.32
C VAL A 39 38.45 -4.45 4.66
N ASP A 40 37.19 -4.87 4.55
CA ASP A 40 36.74 -6.20 4.14
C ASP A 40 35.51 -6.15 3.22
N LYS A 41 35.08 -4.96 2.80
CA LYS A 41 33.84 -4.72 2.06
C LYS A 41 34.08 -3.82 0.85
N ASP A 42 33.30 -4.05 -0.22
CA ASP A 42 33.37 -3.26 -1.47
C ASP A 42 32.49 -1.98 -1.44
N TYR A 43 31.85 -1.74 -0.30
CA TYR A 43 31.03 -0.57 -0.06
C TYR A 43 31.25 -0.07 1.37
N THR A 44 31.12 1.24 1.56
CA THR A 44 30.89 1.86 2.87
C THR A 44 29.47 2.43 2.91
N SER A 45 28.94 2.63 4.11
CA SER A 45 27.63 3.25 4.32
C SER A 45 27.60 4.07 5.61
N GLY A 46 26.50 4.79 5.83
CA GLY A 46 26.25 5.50 7.07
C GLY A 46 25.16 4.80 7.89
N ARG A 47 25.38 4.70 9.21
CA ARG A 47 24.35 4.31 10.20
C ARG A 47 24.48 5.20 11.43
N ILE A 48 23.39 5.82 11.84
CA ILE A 48 23.35 6.71 13.01
C ILE A 48 22.13 6.35 13.87
N ASN A 49 22.25 6.55 15.18
CA ASN A 49 21.15 6.28 16.10
C ASN A 49 21.08 7.29 17.25
N THR A 50 19.97 7.24 18.00
CA THR A 50 19.70 8.09 19.17
C THR A 50 19.85 7.34 20.50
N GLN A 51 20.44 6.14 20.52
CA GLN A 51 20.61 5.34 21.73
C GLN A 51 21.37 6.14 22.79
N GLY A 52 20.86 6.14 24.03
CA GLY A 52 21.42 6.91 25.14
C GLY A 52 21.25 8.44 25.02
N LYS A 53 20.49 8.94 24.03
CA LYS A 53 20.20 10.37 23.85
C LYS A 53 18.70 10.66 23.96
N VAL A 54 17.90 9.98 23.14
CA VAL A 54 16.43 10.12 23.14
C VAL A 54 15.79 8.83 22.65
N ALA A 55 14.71 8.45 23.31
CA ALA A 55 13.85 7.33 22.96
C ALA A 55 12.39 7.74 23.19
N PHE A 56 11.46 7.06 22.53
CA PHE A 56 10.04 7.32 22.61
C PHE A 56 9.24 6.03 22.41
N GLY A 57 7.99 6.02 22.85
CA GLY A 57 7.11 4.84 22.79
C GLY A 57 5.64 5.27 22.74
N PRO A 58 4.72 4.50 23.34
CA PRO A 58 3.30 4.86 23.39
C PRO A 58 3.04 6.30 23.85
N GLY A 59 2.14 7.00 23.15
CA GLY A 59 1.81 8.40 23.38
C GLY A 59 2.63 9.40 22.56
N TYR A 60 3.63 8.94 21.80
CA TYR A 60 4.48 9.79 20.97
C TYR A 60 4.27 9.56 19.47
N LYS A 61 4.75 10.53 18.69
CA LYS A 61 4.87 10.47 17.24
C LYS A 61 6.36 10.46 16.88
N ALA A 62 6.75 9.54 16.01
CA ALA A 62 8.09 9.47 15.44
C ALA A 62 8.02 9.83 13.96
N GLU A 63 8.74 10.86 13.53
CA GLU A 63 8.62 11.37 12.16
C GLU A 63 9.95 11.86 11.62
N ALA A 64 10.21 11.55 10.34
CA ALA A 64 11.30 12.13 9.58
C ALA A 64 10.82 12.49 8.16
N ARG A 65 11.27 13.64 7.66
CA ARG A 65 11.14 13.99 6.25
C ARG A 65 12.37 13.50 5.51
N VAL A 66 12.19 12.51 4.65
CA VAL A 66 13.27 11.74 4.02
C VAL A 66 13.15 11.84 2.50
N TRP A 67 14.29 11.93 1.82
CA TRP A 67 14.39 11.76 0.38
C TRP A 67 15.39 10.64 0.10
N ALA A 68 14.90 9.47 -0.30
CA ALA A 68 15.73 8.31 -0.64
C ALA A 68 16.35 8.44 -2.05
N ARG A 69 17.00 9.59 -2.30
CA ARG A 69 17.31 10.17 -3.62
C ARG A 69 17.84 9.20 -4.67
N ASP A 70 18.68 8.26 -4.26
CA ASP A 70 19.41 7.40 -5.18
C ASP A 70 19.19 5.91 -4.91
N VAL A 71 18.21 5.55 -4.09
CA VAL A 71 17.80 4.16 -3.89
C VAL A 71 16.91 3.74 -5.06
N ARG A 72 17.53 3.31 -6.15
CA ARG A 72 16.87 3.00 -7.42
C ARG A 72 17.23 1.64 -7.97
N TYR A 73 18.33 1.07 -7.48
CA TYR A 73 18.96 -0.15 -7.96
C TYR A 73 18.88 -1.29 -6.98
N LYS A 74 18.73 -2.52 -7.51
CA LYS A 74 18.81 -3.75 -6.72
C LYS A 74 20.08 -3.72 -5.87
N GLY A 75 19.92 -4.09 -4.61
CA GLY A 75 20.97 -4.02 -3.59
C GLY A 75 20.97 -2.73 -2.79
N GLN A 76 20.50 -1.59 -3.33
CA GLN A 76 20.44 -0.35 -2.56
C GLN A 76 19.26 -0.34 -1.60
N GLY A 77 19.48 0.20 -0.40
CA GLY A 77 18.42 0.41 0.58
C GLY A 77 18.67 1.62 1.46
N PHE A 78 17.58 2.18 1.99
CA PHE A 78 17.58 3.13 3.09
C PHE A 78 16.50 2.71 4.10
N ALA A 79 16.84 2.77 5.38
CA ALA A 79 15.94 2.44 6.47
C ALA A 79 15.88 3.56 7.52
N PHE A 80 14.66 3.85 7.97
CA PHE A 80 14.34 4.61 9.18
C PHE A 80 13.50 3.70 10.07
N TRP A 81 14.07 3.33 11.21
CA TRP A 81 13.61 2.22 12.03
C TRP A 81 13.96 2.46 13.49
N LEU A 82 13.41 1.64 14.37
CA LEU A 82 13.55 1.77 15.80
C LEU A 82 13.95 0.45 16.43
N MET A 83 14.74 0.56 17.50
CA MET A 83 15.18 -0.57 18.31
C MET A 83 14.92 -0.31 19.80
N PRO A 84 14.78 -1.36 20.62
CA PRO A 84 14.43 -1.23 22.03
C PRO A 84 15.46 -0.44 22.81
N ASN A 85 14.99 0.50 23.64
CA ASN A 85 15.87 1.28 24.52
C ASN A 85 15.94 0.70 25.95
N GLU A 86 15.08 -0.25 26.27
CA GLU A 86 14.93 -0.83 27.60
C GLU A 86 15.36 -2.30 27.59
N ILE A 87 15.84 -2.78 28.74
CA ILE A 87 16.15 -4.21 28.96
C ILE A 87 15.12 -4.73 29.96
N PRO A 88 14.46 -5.87 29.68
CA PRO A 88 13.47 -6.43 30.60
C PRO A 88 14.05 -6.68 31.99
N PRO A 89 13.27 -6.48 33.08
CA PRO A 89 13.73 -6.76 34.44
C PRO A 89 14.27 -8.19 34.58
N GLY A 90 15.49 -8.33 35.11
CA GLY A 90 16.14 -9.63 35.29
C GLY A 90 16.92 -10.15 34.07
N GLN A 91 16.96 -9.40 32.97
CA GLN A 91 17.81 -9.68 31.82
C GLN A 91 19.04 -8.75 31.78
N ASN A 92 20.13 -9.21 31.17
CA ASN A 92 21.38 -8.43 31.01
C ASN A 92 21.50 -7.79 29.63
N HIS A 93 20.65 -8.18 28.68
CA HIS A 93 20.58 -7.67 27.33
C HIS A 93 19.18 -7.95 26.78
N ILE A 94 18.78 -7.21 25.75
CA ILE A 94 17.55 -7.49 25.00
C ILE A 94 17.91 -8.11 23.65
N MET A 95 17.28 -9.24 23.33
CA MET A 95 17.55 -9.96 22.09
C MET A 95 16.63 -9.52 20.97
N TRP A 96 17.16 -9.50 19.75
CA TRP A 96 16.35 -9.33 18.55
C TRP A 96 15.77 -10.67 18.08
N PRO A 97 14.50 -10.73 17.61
CA PRO A 97 13.53 -9.63 17.59
C PRO A 97 12.64 -9.59 18.86
N GLN A 98 12.96 -10.36 19.93
CA GLN A 98 12.16 -10.41 21.16
C GLN A 98 11.85 -9.03 21.76
N GLY A 99 12.81 -8.12 21.68
CA GLY A 99 12.61 -6.75 22.16
C GLY A 99 11.69 -5.89 21.31
N GLY A 100 11.30 -6.35 20.12
CA GLY A 100 10.63 -5.54 19.12
C GLY A 100 11.60 -4.85 18.18
N GLU A 101 11.18 -4.71 16.92
CA GLU A 101 11.73 -3.78 15.93
C GLU A 101 10.54 -3.10 15.25
N VAL A 102 10.64 -1.80 15.01
CA VAL A 102 9.63 -1.04 14.27
C VAL A 102 10.32 -0.35 13.10
N ASP A 103 10.07 -0.82 11.88
CA ASP A 103 10.60 -0.20 10.69
C ASP A 103 9.58 0.77 10.13
N ILE A 104 9.81 2.07 10.32
CA ILE A 104 8.92 3.11 9.79
C ILE A 104 9.02 3.17 8.27
N MET A 105 10.22 3.02 7.75
CA MET A 105 10.53 3.07 6.34
C MET A 105 11.65 2.09 6.08
N GLU A 106 11.36 1.06 5.29
CA GLU A 106 12.37 0.38 4.49
C GLU A 106 12.07 0.64 3.03
N TYR A 107 12.98 1.34 2.37
CA TYR A 107 12.86 1.65 0.95
C TYR A 107 14.04 1.00 0.23
N VAL A 108 13.74 0.12 -0.72
CA VAL A 108 14.74 -0.70 -1.41
C VAL A 108 14.62 -0.56 -2.92
N GLY A 109 15.77 -0.49 -3.60
CA GLY A 109 15.81 -0.19 -5.03
C GLY A 109 15.27 -1.30 -5.93
N SER A 110 15.05 -2.51 -5.42
CA SER A 110 14.40 -3.61 -6.17
C SER A 110 12.90 -3.38 -6.38
N ILE A 111 12.25 -2.58 -5.55
CA ILE A 111 10.80 -2.31 -5.57
C ILE A 111 10.54 -0.81 -5.38
N PRO A 112 11.03 0.04 -6.29
CA PRO A 112 11.17 1.49 -6.09
C PRO A 112 9.85 2.25 -5.89
N ASN A 113 8.70 1.65 -6.19
CA ASN A 113 7.40 2.30 -6.02
C ASN A 113 6.82 2.10 -4.62
N HIS A 114 7.51 1.39 -3.71
CA HIS A 114 6.96 0.98 -2.43
C HIS A 114 7.84 1.41 -1.26
N ASN A 115 7.18 1.84 -0.19
CA ASN A 115 7.73 1.85 1.15
C ASN A 115 7.20 0.66 1.93
N LEU A 116 8.04 0.03 2.76
CA LEU A 116 7.63 -0.99 3.71
C LEU A 116 7.60 -0.37 5.11
N GLY A 117 6.56 -0.67 5.87
CA GLY A 117 6.50 -0.41 7.30
C GLY A 117 6.15 -1.68 8.04
N THR A 118 7.07 -2.15 8.87
CA THR A 118 7.04 -3.48 9.48
C THR A 118 7.23 -3.41 10.98
N VAL A 119 6.74 -4.43 11.65
CA VAL A 119 7.15 -4.79 13.00
C VAL A 119 7.79 -6.17 12.98
N HIS A 120 8.81 -6.36 13.82
CA HIS A 120 9.38 -7.68 14.11
C HIS A 120 9.28 -7.96 15.60
N TYR A 121 8.91 -9.19 15.95
CA TYR A 121 8.81 -9.67 17.33
C TYR A 121 9.08 -11.18 17.37
N ALA A 122 9.27 -11.75 18.57
CA ALA A 122 9.48 -13.19 18.74
C ALA A 122 8.84 -13.72 20.02
N TRP A 123 8.58 -15.02 20.02
CA TRP A 123 7.96 -15.73 21.13
C TRP A 123 9.00 -16.31 22.11
N PHE A 124 10.07 -16.95 21.64
CA PHE A 124 11.00 -17.65 22.53
C PHE A 124 12.45 -17.60 22.07
N TRP A 125 13.34 -17.93 23.02
CA TRP A 125 14.76 -18.13 22.80
C TRP A 125 15.04 -19.55 22.28
N GLU A 126 15.43 -19.68 21.02
CA GLU A 126 16.17 -20.85 20.53
C GLU A 126 17.48 -20.41 19.88
N ASN A 127 18.52 -20.21 20.71
CA ASN A 127 19.91 -20.01 20.28
C ASN A 127 20.14 -18.91 19.22
N ASN A 128 19.26 -17.90 19.15
CA ASN A 128 19.32 -16.85 18.13
C ASN A 128 19.22 -17.39 16.68
N GLU A 129 18.60 -18.56 16.49
CA GLU A 129 18.31 -19.12 15.17
C GLU A 129 16.92 -18.66 14.73
N TYR A 130 16.83 -18.07 13.54
CA TYR A 130 15.55 -17.77 12.91
C TYR A 130 14.80 -19.07 12.62
N GLN A 131 13.53 -19.12 13.04
CA GLN A 131 12.59 -20.16 12.67
C GLN A 131 11.25 -19.51 12.34
N ASP A 132 10.54 -20.00 11.32
CA ASP A 132 9.25 -19.42 10.90
C ASP A 132 8.18 -19.41 12.02
N TRP A 133 8.34 -20.27 13.02
CA TRP A 133 7.44 -20.38 14.18
C TRP A 133 7.95 -19.61 15.41
N ASN A 134 9.13 -18.97 15.33
CA ASN A 134 9.75 -18.20 16.42
C ASN A 134 9.80 -16.68 16.18
N HIS A 135 9.64 -16.27 14.92
CA HIS A 135 9.76 -14.90 14.44
C HIS A 135 8.42 -14.42 13.86
N GLY A 136 7.81 -13.44 14.50
CA GLY A 136 6.70 -12.67 13.94
C GLY A 136 7.21 -11.51 13.10
N HIS A 137 6.68 -11.37 11.89
CA HIS A 137 6.92 -10.23 11.00
C HIS A 137 5.59 -9.83 10.36
N LEU A 138 5.12 -8.61 10.66
CA LEU A 138 3.88 -8.08 10.09
C LEU A 138 4.16 -6.71 9.48
N GLY A 139 3.78 -6.54 8.21
CA GLY A 139 4.17 -5.38 7.43
C GLY A 139 3.16 -4.97 6.37
N GLY A 140 2.98 -3.66 6.23
CA GLY A 140 2.21 -3.06 5.16
C GLY A 140 3.08 -2.36 4.13
N TYR A 141 2.57 -2.29 2.90
CA TYR A 141 3.24 -1.61 1.79
C TYR A 141 2.47 -0.34 1.42
N TYR A 142 3.18 0.79 1.31
CA TYR A 142 2.67 2.01 0.72
C TYR A 142 3.19 2.16 -0.71
N SER A 143 2.28 2.10 -1.70
CA SER A 143 2.60 2.40 -3.09
C SER A 143 2.57 3.90 -3.32
N PHE A 144 3.71 4.49 -3.66
CA PHE A 144 3.81 5.90 -4.08
C PHE A 144 3.03 6.17 -5.37
N LYS A 145 2.89 5.15 -6.22
CA LYS A 145 2.11 5.21 -7.46
C LYS A 145 0.60 5.29 -7.20
N ASP A 146 0.14 4.58 -6.18
CA ASP A 146 -1.30 4.40 -5.95
C ASP A 146 -1.84 5.22 -4.76
N ARG A 147 -0.95 5.81 -3.96
CA ARG A 147 -1.24 6.73 -2.82
C ARG A 147 -2.35 6.28 -1.85
N GLN A 148 -2.66 4.97 -1.85
CA GLN A 148 -3.68 4.29 -1.04
C GLN A 148 -5.12 4.79 -1.16
N GLY A 149 -5.56 5.16 -2.37
CA GLY A 149 -6.99 5.17 -2.69
C GLY A 149 -7.40 3.90 -3.43
N PRO A 150 -8.66 3.47 -3.42
CA PRO A 150 -9.18 2.87 -4.64
C PRO A 150 -9.03 3.92 -5.75
N ASP A 151 -8.57 3.56 -6.95
CA ASP A 151 -8.40 4.50 -8.07
C ASP A 151 -9.72 4.98 -8.67
N ASP A 152 -10.74 5.05 -7.84
CA ASP A 152 -12.07 5.41 -8.23
C ASP A 152 -12.07 6.92 -8.46
N PRO A 153 -12.51 7.37 -9.63
CA PRO A 153 -13.51 6.69 -10.43
C PRO A 153 -13.00 5.86 -11.61
N GLU A 154 -13.50 4.62 -11.73
CA GLU A 154 -13.38 3.78 -12.92
C GLU A 154 -14.74 3.67 -13.61
N TRP A 155 -14.76 3.54 -14.94
CA TRP A 155 -15.99 3.55 -15.71
C TRP A 155 -15.91 2.69 -16.96
N ILE A 156 -17.07 2.25 -17.43
CA ILE A 156 -17.30 1.61 -18.73
C ILE A 156 -18.45 2.34 -19.42
N SER A 157 -18.23 2.80 -20.65
CA SER A 157 -19.13 3.65 -21.44
C SER A 157 -19.42 3.01 -22.79
N ILE A 158 -20.70 2.91 -23.13
CA ILE A 158 -21.22 2.26 -24.33
C ILE A 158 -21.81 3.32 -25.26
N ASP A 159 -21.41 3.33 -26.53
CA ASP A 159 -22.03 4.13 -27.60
C ASP A 159 -23.12 3.29 -28.29
N LEU A 160 -24.38 3.66 -28.08
CA LEU A 160 -25.53 2.98 -28.70
C LEU A 160 -25.64 3.25 -30.22
N GLY A 161 -24.78 4.12 -30.77
CA GLY A 161 -24.68 4.49 -32.19
C GLY A 161 -25.59 5.65 -32.59
N SER A 162 -26.66 5.89 -31.85
CA SER A 162 -27.54 7.06 -31.96
C SER A 162 -28.28 7.27 -30.65
N ASN A 163 -29.04 8.37 -30.52
CA ASN A 163 -29.88 8.57 -29.35
C ASN A 163 -30.98 7.51 -29.30
N GLN A 164 -31.04 6.74 -28.22
CA GLN A 164 -32.00 5.66 -28.01
C GLN A 164 -32.75 5.88 -26.70
N THR A 165 -34.03 5.51 -26.69
CA THR A 165 -34.84 5.42 -25.47
C THR A 165 -34.77 4.00 -24.90
N PHE A 166 -34.56 3.89 -23.59
CA PHE A 166 -34.50 2.62 -22.89
C PHE A 166 -35.13 2.73 -21.50
N ASN A 167 -35.60 1.61 -20.97
CA ASN A 167 -36.34 1.59 -19.70
C ASN A 167 -35.71 0.67 -18.64
N LYS A 168 -34.60 0.02 -18.96
CA LYS A 168 -33.90 -0.84 -18.02
C LYS A 168 -32.40 -0.87 -18.27
N VAL A 169 -31.63 -0.83 -17.19
CA VAL A 169 -30.19 -1.12 -17.18
C VAL A 169 -29.98 -2.34 -16.31
N VAL A 170 -29.27 -3.34 -16.84
CA VAL A 170 -28.90 -4.55 -16.10
C VAL A 170 -27.40 -4.54 -15.92
N VAL A 171 -26.94 -4.68 -14.68
CA VAL A 171 -25.53 -4.84 -14.36
C VAL A 171 -25.34 -6.20 -13.71
N ASN A 172 -24.59 -7.09 -14.34
CA ASN A 172 -24.21 -8.36 -13.77
C ASN A 172 -22.76 -8.26 -13.27
N TRP A 173 -22.59 -8.02 -11.98
CA TRP A 173 -21.28 -7.90 -11.35
C TRP A 173 -20.64 -9.28 -11.08
N GLU A 174 -19.31 -9.34 -11.11
CA GLU A 174 -18.57 -10.38 -10.39
C GLU A 174 -18.59 -10.10 -8.87
N SER A 175 -17.99 -10.97 -8.06
CA SER A 175 -17.66 -10.73 -6.65
C SER A 175 -16.88 -9.42 -6.43
N ALA A 176 -16.17 -8.92 -7.43
CA ALA A 176 -15.50 -7.63 -7.41
C ALA A 176 -16.43 -6.53 -7.97
N PHE A 177 -17.29 -5.98 -7.10
CA PHE A 177 -18.37 -5.06 -7.48
C PHE A 177 -18.15 -3.61 -7.05
N GLY A 178 -19.01 -2.70 -7.50
CA GLY A 178 -19.08 -1.33 -7.00
C GLY A 178 -20.03 -1.17 -5.82
N LYS A 179 -19.52 -0.70 -4.67
CA LYS A 179 -20.34 -0.32 -3.51
C LYS A 179 -21.01 1.02 -3.74
N SER A 180 -20.27 2.02 -4.23
CA SER A 180 -20.82 3.30 -4.65
C SER A 180 -20.61 3.49 -6.15
N TYR A 181 -21.69 3.65 -6.91
CA TYR A 181 -21.62 3.86 -8.36
C TYR A 181 -22.86 4.58 -8.89
N LYS A 182 -22.73 5.06 -10.13
CA LYS A 182 -23.78 5.73 -10.88
C LYS A 182 -24.00 5.05 -12.22
N ILE A 183 -25.22 5.14 -12.74
CA ILE A 183 -25.47 4.97 -14.17
C ILE A 183 -25.77 6.35 -14.73
N GLN A 184 -25.09 6.70 -15.81
CA GLN A 184 -25.19 8.02 -16.42
C GLN A 184 -25.49 7.91 -17.92
N VAL A 185 -26.18 8.90 -18.45
CA VAL A 185 -26.48 9.03 -19.88
C VAL A 185 -25.92 10.31 -20.45
N SER A 186 -25.60 10.30 -21.74
CA SER A 186 -25.10 11.47 -22.46
C SER A 186 -25.51 11.42 -23.93
N ASN A 187 -25.63 12.60 -24.56
CA ASN A 187 -25.83 12.72 -26.00
C ASN A 187 -24.51 12.96 -26.76
N ASP A 188 -23.46 13.42 -26.07
CA ASP A 188 -22.21 13.92 -26.65
C ASP A 188 -20.95 13.24 -26.08
N ASN A 189 -21.10 12.35 -25.10
CA ASN A 189 -20.03 11.67 -24.36
C ASN A 189 -19.18 12.61 -23.48
N GLU A 190 -19.61 13.86 -23.29
CA GLU A 190 -18.91 14.88 -22.51
C GLU A 190 -19.77 15.35 -21.32
N ASN A 191 -21.04 15.65 -21.57
CA ASN A 191 -22.00 16.09 -20.57
C ASN A 191 -22.86 14.91 -20.11
N TRP A 192 -22.72 14.55 -18.84
CA TRP A 192 -23.32 13.36 -18.26
C TRP A 192 -24.44 13.70 -17.29
N GLN A 193 -25.56 13.00 -17.41
CA GLN A 193 -26.68 13.06 -16.47
C GLN A 193 -26.80 11.76 -15.69
N ASP A 194 -26.86 11.84 -14.36
CA ASP A 194 -27.11 10.71 -13.49
C ASP A 194 -28.57 10.23 -13.65
N ILE A 195 -28.76 8.95 -13.99
CA ILE A 195 -30.08 8.29 -14.03
C ILE A 195 -30.25 7.26 -12.91
N TYR A 196 -29.15 6.92 -12.22
CA TYR A 196 -29.13 6.07 -11.03
C TYR A 196 -27.90 6.39 -10.19
N THR A 197 -28.03 6.30 -8.86
CA THR A 197 -26.92 6.43 -7.91
C THR A 197 -27.17 5.50 -6.73
N THR A 198 -26.12 4.84 -6.26
CA THR A 198 -26.13 4.05 -5.02
C THR A 198 -24.81 4.23 -4.28
N THR A 199 -24.84 4.04 -2.96
CA THR A 199 -23.67 3.98 -2.07
C THR A 199 -23.61 2.68 -1.26
N THR A 200 -24.52 1.75 -1.55
CA THR A 200 -24.71 0.50 -0.78
C THR A 200 -24.88 -0.69 -1.72
N GLY A 201 -24.23 -0.67 -2.88
CA GLY A 201 -24.19 -1.80 -3.81
C GLY A 201 -23.66 -3.05 -3.14
N SER A 202 -24.17 -4.22 -3.57
CA SER A 202 -23.85 -5.52 -2.99
C SER A 202 -23.31 -6.54 -4.03
N GLY A 203 -23.11 -6.11 -5.27
CA GLY A 203 -22.71 -7.00 -6.38
C GLY A 203 -23.84 -7.89 -6.90
N GLY A 204 -23.46 -8.93 -7.66
CA GLY A 204 -24.38 -9.83 -8.36
C GLY A 204 -25.21 -9.14 -9.46
N LEU A 205 -26.39 -9.70 -9.75
CA LEU A 205 -27.30 -9.18 -10.77
C LEU A 205 -28.14 -8.03 -10.22
N VAL A 206 -27.98 -6.85 -10.81
CA VAL A 206 -28.72 -5.63 -10.47
C VAL A 206 -29.60 -5.22 -11.65
N ASN A 207 -30.90 -5.04 -11.41
CA ASN A 207 -31.84 -4.52 -12.38
C ASN A 207 -32.25 -3.10 -11.97
N ILE A 208 -32.05 -2.14 -12.86
CA ILE A 208 -32.35 -0.73 -12.64
C ILE A 208 -33.43 -0.33 -13.63
N ASP A 209 -34.66 -0.17 -13.16
CA ASP A 209 -35.74 0.39 -13.97
C ASP A 209 -35.53 1.90 -14.14
N THR A 210 -35.72 2.39 -15.36
CA THR A 210 -35.52 3.80 -15.73
C THR A 210 -36.47 4.19 -16.85
N ASN A 211 -36.44 5.46 -17.27
CA ASN A 211 -37.07 5.92 -18.49
C ASN A 211 -36.19 7.02 -19.09
N ALA A 212 -35.06 6.59 -19.64
CA ALA A 212 -33.98 7.47 -20.06
C ALA A 212 -33.82 7.47 -21.58
N SER A 213 -33.23 8.54 -22.10
CA SER A 213 -32.81 8.67 -23.49
C SER A 213 -31.39 9.18 -23.54
N GLY A 214 -30.59 8.60 -24.42
CA GLY A 214 -29.22 9.05 -24.65
C GLY A 214 -28.56 8.24 -25.75
N ARG A 215 -27.44 8.73 -26.27
CA ARG A 215 -26.58 7.96 -27.16
C ARG A 215 -25.55 7.14 -26.41
N TYR A 216 -24.99 7.72 -25.35
CA TYR A 216 -23.97 7.10 -24.52
C TYR A 216 -24.57 6.75 -23.17
N VAL A 217 -24.23 5.56 -22.66
CA VAL A 217 -24.58 5.13 -21.31
C VAL A 217 -23.32 4.63 -20.64
N ARG A 218 -23.03 5.10 -19.42
CA ARG A 218 -21.88 4.61 -18.66
C ARG A 218 -22.25 4.17 -17.26
N LEU A 219 -21.57 3.12 -16.82
CA LEU A 219 -21.43 2.80 -15.41
C LEU A 219 -20.20 3.54 -14.88
N TYR A 220 -20.38 4.30 -13.81
CA TYR A 220 -19.34 5.14 -13.20
C TYR A 220 -19.17 4.76 -11.73
N GLY A 221 -18.17 3.94 -11.45
CA GLY A 221 -17.83 3.49 -10.12
C GLY A 221 -17.08 4.56 -9.34
N THR A 222 -17.46 4.79 -8.09
CA THR A 222 -16.88 5.80 -7.18
C THR A 222 -16.36 5.22 -5.87
N GLU A 223 -16.77 3.99 -5.52
CA GLU A 223 -16.23 3.21 -4.40
C GLU A 223 -16.41 1.70 -4.71
N ARG A 224 -15.32 0.93 -4.70
CA ARG A 224 -15.34 -0.53 -4.82
C ARG A 224 -15.94 -1.20 -3.58
N GLY A 225 -16.54 -2.36 -3.76
CA GLY A 225 -17.04 -3.21 -2.67
C GLY A 225 -16.00 -4.17 -2.09
N THR A 226 -14.85 -4.32 -2.75
CA THR A 226 -13.76 -5.20 -2.33
C THR A 226 -12.41 -4.54 -2.62
N ASP A 227 -11.31 -5.23 -2.25
CA ASP A 227 -9.95 -4.81 -2.57
C ASP A 227 -9.58 -4.98 -4.06
N PHE A 228 -10.46 -5.55 -4.88
CA PHE A 228 -10.22 -5.71 -6.31
C PHE A 228 -10.83 -4.54 -7.11
N GLY A 229 -10.42 -4.39 -8.37
CA GLY A 229 -11.08 -3.44 -9.29
C GLY A 229 -12.54 -3.82 -9.54
N TYR A 230 -13.30 -2.94 -10.19
CA TYR A 230 -14.63 -3.27 -10.70
C TYR A 230 -14.55 -4.37 -11.76
N SER A 231 -15.42 -5.37 -11.65
CA SER A 231 -15.59 -6.38 -12.68
C SER A 231 -17.06 -6.68 -12.97
N VAL A 232 -17.40 -6.61 -14.26
CA VAL A 232 -18.77 -6.70 -14.78
C VAL A 232 -18.80 -7.79 -15.84
N PHE A 233 -19.56 -8.86 -15.57
CA PHE A 233 -19.85 -9.91 -16.55
C PHE A 233 -20.68 -9.35 -17.71
N GLU A 234 -21.73 -8.58 -17.41
CA GLU A 234 -22.60 -8.00 -18.45
C GLU A 234 -23.16 -6.64 -18.02
N LEU A 235 -23.20 -5.68 -18.95
CA LEU A 235 -23.83 -4.38 -18.83
C LEU A 235 -24.83 -4.21 -19.97
N GLU A 236 -26.09 -4.45 -19.67
CA GLU A 236 -27.15 -4.43 -20.68
C GLU A 236 -27.99 -3.16 -20.60
N ILE A 237 -28.30 -2.59 -21.75
CA ILE A 237 -29.21 -1.44 -21.89
C ILE A 237 -30.44 -1.91 -22.64
N ARG A 238 -31.57 -2.10 -21.97
CA ARG A 238 -32.77 -2.71 -22.54
C ARG A 238 -33.89 -1.71 -22.80
N ASN A 239 -34.49 -1.81 -23.98
CA ASN A 239 -35.70 -1.06 -24.31
C ASN A 239 -36.98 -1.77 -23.82
N ALA A 240 -38.14 -1.14 -24.02
CA ALA A 240 -39.43 -1.67 -23.59
C ALA A 240 -39.81 -3.02 -24.22
N ALA A 241 -39.23 -3.37 -25.37
CA ALA A 241 -39.40 -4.67 -26.01
C ALA A 241 -38.44 -5.74 -25.46
N GLY A 242 -37.60 -5.39 -24.48
CA GLY A 242 -36.61 -6.29 -23.88
C GLY A 242 -35.32 -6.45 -24.69
N VAL A 243 -35.16 -5.71 -25.79
CA VAL A 243 -33.96 -5.80 -26.66
C VAL A 243 -32.78 -5.11 -25.96
N ASN A 244 -31.65 -5.81 -25.84
CA ASN A 244 -30.39 -5.22 -25.39
C ASN A 244 -29.76 -4.38 -26.52
N LEU A 245 -29.82 -3.06 -26.37
CA LEU A 245 -29.30 -2.07 -27.31
C LEU A 245 -27.78 -1.95 -27.28
N ALA A 246 -27.14 -2.40 -26.19
CA ALA A 246 -25.70 -2.36 -25.98
C ALA A 246 -24.93 -3.54 -26.61
N ALA A 247 -25.62 -4.63 -26.93
CA ALA A 247 -24.99 -5.86 -27.41
C ALA A 247 -24.07 -5.59 -28.61
N ASN A 248 -22.78 -5.94 -28.48
CA ASN A 248 -21.74 -5.78 -29.49
C ASN A 248 -21.58 -4.35 -30.05
N ARG A 249 -21.95 -3.33 -29.26
CA ARG A 249 -21.72 -1.92 -29.59
C ARG A 249 -20.27 -1.49 -29.36
N SER A 250 -19.94 -0.28 -29.80
CA SER A 250 -18.68 0.35 -29.44
C SER A 250 -18.67 0.67 -27.94
N VAL A 251 -17.62 0.25 -27.26
CA VAL A 251 -17.47 0.43 -25.81
C VAL A 251 -16.06 0.91 -25.48
N THR A 252 -15.96 1.75 -24.47
CA THR A 252 -14.70 2.28 -23.93
C THR A 252 -14.73 2.17 -22.42
N ALA A 253 -13.57 2.05 -21.79
CA ALA A 253 -13.46 2.05 -20.33
C ALA A 253 -12.25 2.88 -19.91
N SER A 254 -12.25 3.32 -18.65
CA SER A 254 -11.12 4.02 -18.03
C SER A 254 -9.86 3.16 -18.00
N SER A 255 -10.00 1.86 -17.77
CA SER A 255 -8.90 0.90 -17.73
C SER A 255 -9.36 -0.55 -17.94
N PHE A 256 -8.41 -1.45 -18.14
CA PHE A 256 -8.62 -2.90 -18.09
C PHE A 256 -7.31 -3.64 -17.78
N GLN A 257 -7.39 -4.76 -17.05
CA GLN A 257 -6.20 -5.52 -16.60
C GLN A 257 -5.42 -6.21 -17.72
N GLY A 258 -6.14 -6.63 -18.78
CA GLY A 258 -5.60 -7.43 -19.87
C GLY A 258 -6.61 -7.58 -21.00
N ALA A 259 -6.14 -8.06 -22.15
CA ALA A 259 -6.98 -8.20 -23.34
C ALA A 259 -8.13 -9.21 -23.16
N ASP A 260 -7.95 -10.19 -22.27
CA ASP A 260 -8.92 -11.22 -21.88
C ASP A 260 -10.09 -10.69 -21.03
N VAL A 261 -9.94 -9.49 -20.45
CA VAL A 261 -10.96 -8.82 -19.63
C VAL A 261 -11.23 -7.39 -20.10
N ALA A 262 -11.09 -7.16 -21.41
CA ALA A 262 -11.34 -5.88 -22.05
C ALA A 262 -12.82 -5.47 -21.95
N ALA A 263 -13.11 -4.18 -22.17
CA ALA A 263 -14.47 -3.63 -22.04
C ALA A 263 -15.53 -4.32 -22.93
N THR A 264 -15.12 -4.84 -24.09
CA THR A 264 -16.00 -5.60 -25.00
C THR A 264 -16.59 -6.85 -24.38
N MET A 265 -15.90 -7.44 -23.40
CA MET A 265 -16.34 -8.66 -22.71
C MET A 265 -17.55 -8.43 -21.78
N ALA A 266 -17.93 -7.19 -21.51
CA ALA A 266 -19.12 -6.88 -20.69
C ALA A 266 -20.37 -6.59 -21.53
N ILE A 267 -20.31 -6.74 -22.85
CA ILE A 267 -21.43 -6.46 -23.77
C ILE A 267 -21.50 -7.49 -24.91
N ASP A 268 -20.86 -8.66 -24.73
CA ASP A 268 -20.77 -9.70 -25.76
C ASP A 268 -21.91 -10.73 -25.65
N GLY A 269 -22.75 -10.62 -24.62
CA GLY A 269 -23.86 -11.52 -24.33
C GLY A 269 -23.44 -12.81 -23.62
N GLN A 270 -22.20 -12.91 -23.14
CA GLN A 270 -21.67 -14.10 -22.48
C GLN A 270 -21.49 -13.85 -20.98
N THR A 271 -22.22 -14.58 -20.15
CA THR A 271 -22.18 -14.43 -18.68
C THR A 271 -20.92 -15.00 -18.01
N ARG A 272 -19.90 -15.37 -18.79
CA ARG A 272 -18.65 -15.98 -18.29
C ARG A 272 -17.40 -15.17 -18.64
N THR A 273 -17.50 -14.29 -19.62
CA THR A 273 -16.50 -13.27 -19.92
C THR A 273 -16.87 -12.01 -19.15
N ARG A 274 -15.92 -11.11 -18.92
CA ARG A 274 -16.15 -9.91 -18.12
C ARG A 274 -15.22 -8.79 -18.50
N TRP A 275 -15.67 -7.56 -18.36
CA TRP A 275 -14.76 -6.44 -18.18
C TRP A 275 -14.19 -6.46 -16.76
N SER A 276 -12.91 -6.14 -16.62
CA SER A 276 -12.28 -5.91 -15.33
C SER A 276 -11.40 -4.67 -15.42
N SER A 277 -11.76 -3.62 -14.69
CA SER A 277 -10.89 -2.46 -14.48
C SER A 277 -9.56 -2.89 -13.84
N ASN A 278 -8.53 -2.06 -13.97
CA ASN A 278 -7.23 -2.36 -13.38
C ASN A 278 -7.36 -2.70 -11.89
N GLY A 279 -7.09 -3.96 -11.59
CA GLY A 279 -6.91 -4.44 -10.23
C GLY A 279 -5.57 -3.91 -9.79
N ARG A 280 -5.55 -2.77 -9.10
CA ARG A 280 -4.33 -2.29 -8.44
C ARG A 280 -4.07 -3.12 -7.20
N ASN A 281 -3.68 -4.38 -7.44
CA ASN A 281 -2.68 -4.98 -6.59
C ASN A 281 -1.42 -4.12 -6.79
N PRO A 282 -0.71 -3.70 -5.73
CA PRO A 282 0.55 -2.98 -5.83
C PRO A 282 1.58 -3.90 -6.50
N GLY A 283 1.54 -3.99 -7.83
CA GLY A 283 2.50 -4.75 -8.59
C GLY A 283 3.86 -4.14 -8.36
N TYR A 284 4.87 -4.98 -8.16
CA TYR A 284 6.27 -4.58 -8.20
C TYR A 284 6.53 -3.97 -9.59
N GLY A 285 6.46 -2.64 -9.69
CA GLY A 285 6.65 -1.93 -10.96
C GLY A 285 8.04 -2.20 -11.56
N ASN A 286 8.24 -1.77 -12.81
CA ASN A 286 9.50 -2.00 -13.49
C ASN A 286 10.69 -1.37 -12.74
N TYR A 287 11.77 -2.14 -12.65
CA TYR A 287 13.05 -1.74 -12.06
C TYR A 287 14.15 -1.79 -13.16
N PRO A 288 15.05 -0.78 -13.25
CA PRO A 288 15.01 0.51 -12.57
C PRO A 288 13.80 1.35 -12.98
N PRO A 289 13.30 2.23 -12.08
CA PRO A 289 12.24 3.15 -12.45
C PRO A 289 12.76 4.14 -13.49
N ALA A 290 11.85 4.76 -14.26
CA ALA A 290 12.25 5.79 -15.21
C ALA A 290 12.96 6.96 -14.49
N LEU A 291 13.89 7.61 -15.19
CA LEU A 291 14.53 8.82 -14.68
C LEU A 291 13.45 9.89 -14.49
N ASN A 292 13.29 10.36 -13.24
CA ASN A 292 12.30 11.36 -12.80
C ASN A 292 10.85 10.85 -12.63
N ASP A 293 10.65 9.55 -12.43
CA ASP A 293 9.31 9.04 -12.10
C ASP A 293 8.85 9.55 -10.71
N GLN A 294 7.89 10.47 -10.68
CA GLN A 294 7.38 11.05 -9.44
C GLN A 294 6.62 10.04 -8.56
N ASN A 295 6.41 8.83 -9.03
CA ASN A 295 5.76 7.74 -8.30
C ASN A 295 6.75 6.87 -7.53
N THR A 296 8.00 7.31 -7.34
CA THR A 296 8.97 6.63 -6.48
C THR A 296 9.40 7.52 -5.33
N GLY A 297 9.73 6.92 -4.19
CA GLY A 297 10.29 7.64 -3.04
C GLY A 297 11.69 8.22 -3.30
N SER A 298 12.33 7.86 -4.43
CA SER A 298 13.66 8.34 -4.78
C SER A 298 13.71 9.71 -5.45
N TYR A 299 12.58 10.30 -5.85
CA TYR A 299 12.59 11.58 -6.58
C TYR A 299 12.03 12.77 -5.81
N SER A 300 11.51 12.57 -4.60
CA SER A 300 10.97 13.64 -3.77
C SER A 300 11.17 13.40 -2.29
N TRP A 301 11.06 14.50 -1.53
CA TRP A 301 10.91 14.47 -0.09
C TRP A 301 9.52 13.95 0.29
N HIS A 302 9.48 12.95 1.17
CA HIS A 302 8.26 12.44 1.78
C HIS A 302 8.41 12.42 3.28
N THR A 303 7.28 12.50 3.99
CA THR A 303 7.26 12.42 5.44
C THR A 303 6.86 11.02 5.86
N TYR A 304 7.73 10.33 6.57
CA TYR A 304 7.52 8.97 7.06
C TYR A 304 7.43 9.02 8.58
N GLY A 305 6.52 8.24 9.15
CA GLY A 305 6.43 8.17 10.59
C GLY A 305 5.46 7.13 11.12
N VAL A 306 5.42 7.06 12.44
CA VAL A 306 4.41 6.31 13.19
C VAL A 306 3.73 7.22 14.21
N ASN A 307 2.41 7.07 14.34
CA ASN A 307 1.68 7.50 15.52
C ASN A 307 1.57 6.30 16.47
N TRP A 308 2.13 6.42 17.66
CA TRP A 308 2.18 5.32 18.63
C TRP A 308 1.12 5.52 19.70
N TYR A 309 0.09 4.69 19.68
CA TYR A 309 -0.96 4.66 20.70
C TYR A 309 -0.72 3.49 21.64
N ASN A 310 -1.39 3.50 22.79
CA ASN A 310 -1.26 2.42 23.77
C ASN A 310 -1.69 1.05 23.23
N ASN A 311 -2.57 1.00 22.24
CA ASN A 311 -3.12 -0.24 21.70
C ASN A 311 -2.73 -0.53 20.23
N ARG A 312 -2.06 0.40 19.55
CA ARG A 312 -1.67 0.23 18.14
C ARG A 312 -0.58 1.19 17.71
N ILE A 313 0.11 0.82 16.63
CA ILE A 313 1.05 1.67 15.91
C ILE A 313 0.47 1.93 14.51
N GLU A 314 0.30 3.20 14.14
CA GLU A 314 -0.15 3.60 12.81
C GLU A 314 1.03 4.15 12.00
N PHE A 315 1.47 3.41 10.99
CA PHE A 315 2.50 3.83 10.05
C PHE A 315 1.89 4.69 8.96
N TYR A 316 2.54 5.80 8.62
CA TYR A 316 2.05 6.71 7.60
C TYR A 316 3.16 7.25 6.68
N VAL A 317 2.77 7.59 5.46
CA VAL A 317 3.57 8.35 4.49
C VAL A 317 2.75 9.56 4.03
N ASP A 318 3.34 10.76 4.14
CA ASP A 318 2.70 12.04 3.80
C ASP A 318 1.32 12.22 4.46
N GLY A 319 1.22 11.80 5.72
CA GLY A 319 -0.01 11.83 6.51
C GLY A 319 -1.05 10.76 6.15
N ASN A 320 -0.77 9.85 5.22
CA ASN A 320 -1.65 8.74 4.85
C ASN A 320 -1.26 7.47 5.61
N VAL A 321 -2.17 6.96 6.45
CA VAL A 321 -1.96 5.72 7.21
C VAL A 321 -2.08 4.51 6.30
N TYR A 322 -0.99 3.72 6.23
CA TYR A 322 -0.88 2.59 5.33
C TYR A 322 -0.76 1.24 6.00
N HIS A 323 -0.33 1.24 7.26
CA HIS A 323 -0.28 0.06 8.10
C HIS A 323 -0.77 0.45 9.50
N ILE A 324 -1.68 -0.33 10.06
CA ILE A 324 -2.07 -0.26 11.47
C ILE A 324 -1.75 -1.62 12.08
N HIS A 325 -0.86 -1.62 13.07
CA HIS A 325 -0.52 -2.81 13.83
C HIS A 325 -1.13 -2.71 15.23
N TYR A 326 -2.07 -3.59 15.56
CA TYR A 326 -2.71 -3.68 16.87
C TYR A 326 -1.87 -4.52 17.82
N LEU A 327 -1.75 -4.04 19.06
CA LEU A 327 -0.89 -4.64 20.09
C LEU A 327 -1.60 -5.67 20.96
N SER A 328 -2.84 -6.01 20.64
CA SER A 328 -3.67 -6.93 21.39
C SER A 328 -4.44 -7.83 20.43
N ASP A 329 -4.51 -9.11 20.78
CA ASP A 329 -5.25 -10.11 20.02
C ASP A 329 -6.75 -9.77 19.96
N GLY A 330 -7.33 -9.84 18.77
CA GLY A 330 -8.73 -9.55 18.50
C GLY A 330 -9.09 -8.08 18.22
N ASP A 331 -8.20 -7.13 18.51
CA ASP A 331 -8.46 -5.70 18.28
C ASP A 331 -8.44 -5.35 16.78
N GLY A 332 -7.58 -6.01 16.01
CA GLY A 332 -7.52 -5.93 14.56
C GLY A 332 -8.51 -6.87 13.87
N PHE A 333 -8.76 -8.06 14.45
CA PHE A 333 -9.61 -9.10 13.86
C PHE A 333 -10.48 -9.80 14.93
N SER A 334 -11.77 -9.47 14.97
CA SER A 334 -12.72 -10.15 15.85
C SER A 334 -13.21 -11.48 15.25
N PRO A 335 -13.39 -12.54 16.08
CA PRO A 335 -13.03 -12.62 17.50
C PRO A 335 -11.54 -12.91 17.70
N ALA A 336 -11.00 -12.56 18.88
CA ALA A 336 -9.69 -13.04 19.32
C ALA A 336 -9.61 -14.57 19.20
N ASP A 337 -8.56 -15.06 18.54
CA ASP A 337 -8.37 -16.49 18.26
C ASP A 337 -7.01 -17.02 18.74
N GLY A 338 -6.20 -16.17 19.38
CA GLY A 338 -4.86 -16.48 19.85
C GLY A 338 -3.83 -16.60 18.72
N GLY A 339 -4.18 -16.18 17.50
CA GLY A 339 -3.31 -16.15 16.34
C GLY A 339 -2.76 -14.75 16.04
N ASP A 340 -1.82 -14.72 15.10
CA ASP A 340 -1.41 -13.48 14.44
C ASP A 340 -2.16 -13.37 13.12
N ALA A 341 -2.70 -12.18 12.85
CA ALA A 341 -3.52 -11.95 11.67
C ALA A 341 -3.10 -10.67 10.94
N GLY A 342 -3.26 -10.69 9.62
CA GLY A 342 -2.94 -9.55 8.76
C GLY A 342 -3.74 -9.57 7.47
N SER A 343 -4.36 -8.45 7.12
CA SER A 343 -5.10 -8.30 5.87
C SER A 343 -5.14 -6.84 5.44
N THR A 344 -5.25 -6.60 4.14
CA THR A 344 -5.65 -5.26 3.67
C THR A 344 -7.12 -5.04 3.98
N LYS A 345 -7.47 -3.84 4.44
CA LYS A 345 -8.84 -3.39 4.71
C LYS A 345 -9.00 -1.96 4.19
N LEU A 346 -10.24 -1.55 3.96
CA LEU A 346 -10.55 -0.14 3.77
C LEU A 346 -10.73 0.54 5.12
N VAL A 347 -9.80 1.43 5.48
CA VAL A 347 -9.87 2.27 6.68
C VAL A 347 -10.03 3.72 6.23
N ASN A 348 -11.14 4.37 6.62
CA ASN A 348 -11.49 5.72 6.18
C ASN A 348 -11.44 5.91 4.65
N GLY A 349 -11.88 4.90 3.89
CA GLY A 349 -11.90 4.91 2.43
C GLY A 349 -10.54 4.71 1.76
N LYS A 350 -9.49 4.40 2.54
CA LYS A 350 -8.13 4.12 2.04
C LYS A 350 -7.76 2.67 2.27
N ARG A 351 -6.98 2.10 1.35
CA ARG A 351 -6.41 0.76 1.54
C ARG A 351 -5.36 0.85 2.63
N THR A 352 -5.57 0.12 3.72
CA THR A 352 -4.65 0.10 4.86
C THR A 352 -4.42 -1.36 5.23
N TYR A 353 -3.15 -1.77 5.33
CA TYR A 353 -2.83 -3.08 5.89
C TYR A 353 -3.12 -3.01 7.39
N VAL A 354 -3.95 -3.92 7.88
CA VAL A 354 -4.26 -4.05 9.29
C VAL A 354 -3.66 -5.37 9.74
N SER A 355 -2.93 -5.33 10.84
CA SER A 355 -2.35 -6.51 11.45
C SER A 355 -2.53 -6.48 12.96
N GLU A 356 -2.49 -7.63 13.59
CA GLU A 356 -2.43 -7.78 15.04
C GLU A 356 -1.48 -8.91 15.38
N PHE A 357 -0.93 -8.89 16.60
CA PHE A 357 -0.22 -10.02 17.13
C PHE A 357 -0.80 -10.45 18.46
N SER A 358 -0.71 -11.75 18.72
CA SER A 358 -0.99 -12.33 20.01
C SER A 358 0.26 -12.27 20.87
N ASN A 359 0.23 -11.50 21.97
CA ASN A 359 1.30 -11.58 22.96
C ASN A 359 1.14 -12.87 23.77
N HIS A 360 2.12 -13.77 23.68
CA HIS A 360 2.08 -15.05 24.39
C HIS A 360 2.81 -15.02 25.75
N PHE A 361 3.46 -13.90 26.12
CA PHE A 361 4.29 -13.80 27.32
C PHE A 361 3.85 -12.67 28.25
N PRO A 362 3.50 -12.96 29.52
CA PRO A 362 3.13 -11.92 30.47
C PRO A 362 4.31 -11.07 30.94
N GLU A 363 5.57 -11.51 30.74
CA GLU A 363 6.75 -10.83 31.25
C GLU A 363 7.25 -9.68 30.35
N TRP A 364 6.86 -9.64 29.07
CA TRP A 364 7.36 -8.62 28.13
C TRP A 364 6.40 -8.34 26.98
N HIS A 365 6.28 -7.05 26.64
CA HIS A 365 5.44 -6.54 25.56
C HIS A 365 6.31 -5.66 24.64
N PRO A 366 6.70 -6.13 23.44
CA PRO A 366 7.77 -5.54 22.60
C PRO A 366 7.49 -4.13 22.07
N PHE A 367 6.26 -3.64 22.23
CA PHE A 367 5.83 -2.34 21.70
C PHE A 367 5.18 -1.43 22.75
N GLU A 368 5.30 -1.79 24.03
CA GLU A 368 4.77 -1.00 25.15
C GLU A 368 5.86 -0.19 25.88
N HIS A 369 7.10 -0.22 25.39
CA HIS A 369 8.25 0.47 25.96
C HIS A 369 8.85 1.49 25.00
N GLN A 370 9.87 2.23 25.46
CA GLN A 370 10.56 3.19 24.63
C GLN A 370 11.56 2.51 23.68
N MET A 371 11.69 3.10 22.48
CA MET A 371 12.64 2.70 21.45
C MET A 371 13.44 3.92 20.95
N TYR A 372 14.69 3.68 20.56
CA TYR A 372 15.55 4.71 19.96
C TYR A 372 15.55 4.60 18.43
N VAL A 373 15.78 5.72 17.75
CA VAL A 373 15.78 5.81 16.28
C VAL A 373 17.10 5.34 15.71
N ILE A 374 17.02 4.70 14.54
CA ILE A 374 18.14 4.41 13.66
C ILE A 374 17.82 4.91 12.25
N LEU A 375 18.80 5.58 11.64
CA LEU A 375 18.82 5.86 10.20
C LEU A 375 20.00 5.13 9.58
N SER A 376 19.78 4.43 8.49
CA SER A 376 20.84 3.69 7.79
C SER A 376 20.64 3.66 6.28
N ALA A 377 21.74 3.79 5.53
CA ALA A 377 21.81 3.38 4.14
C ALA A 377 22.62 2.09 4.04
N GLY A 378 22.46 1.30 2.98
CA GLY A 378 23.23 0.07 2.83
C GLY A 378 23.19 -0.54 1.43
N VAL A 379 23.99 -1.58 1.26
CA VAL A 379 23.99 -2.47 0.10
C VAL A 379 23.73 -3.89 0.56
N GLY A 380 22.54 -4.41 0.28
CA GLY A 380 22.23 -5.81 0.47
C GLY A 380 22.99 -6.69 -0.54
N GLY A 381 23.53 -7.81 -0.07
CA GLY A 381 23.96 -8.89 -0.96
C GLY A 381 22.74 -9.61 -1.52
N GLN A 382 22.75 -9.95 -2.81
CA GLN A 382 21.69 -10.77 -3.39
C GLN A 382 21.61 -12.11 -2.64
N SER A 383 20.50 -12.37 -1.94
CA SER A 383 19.86 -13.67 -2.11
C SER A 383 19.26 -13.65 -3.52
N GLY A 384 19.77 -14.54 -4.37
CA GLY A 384 19.29 -14.73 -5.74
C GLY A 384 17.82 -15.15 -5.81
#